data_AF-A0A2M7R2E3-F1
#
_entry.id   AF-A0A2M7R2E3-F1
#
_cell.length_a   1.000
_cell.length_b   1.000
_cell.length_c   1.000
_cell.angle_alpha   90.00
_cell.angle_beta   90.00
_cell.angle_gamma   90.00
#
_symmetry.space_group_name_H-M   'P 1'
#
loop_
_entity.id
_entity.type
_entity.pdbx_description
1 polymer ?
#
loop_
_entity_poly.entity_id
_entity_poly.type
_entity_poly.pdbx_seq_one_letter_code
_entity_poly.pdbx_strand_id
1 'polypeptide(L)'
;MKKIAFIIIMSFVLFAVSDTILAKTDTDYDTALKYYNSGKYKEAVRLFQEYIKKKPEPSAYYRIGYALYELRKFSEANEYFKQAYLIDPNFSPELDSL
;
A
#
# COMPACT_ATOMS: atom_id res chain seq x y z
N MET A 1 -7.90 -1.01 43.57
CA MET A 1 -8.70 -1.97 42.78
C MET A 1 -9.19 -1.38 41.43
N LYS A 2 -9.92 -0.25 41.39
CA LYS A 2 -10.43 0.35 40.13
C LYS A 2 -9.34 0.72 39.09
N LYS A 3 -8.18 1.21 39.53
CA LYS A 3 -7.05 1.56 38.63
C LYS A 3 -6.40 0.35 37.96
N ILE A 4 -6.37 -0.80 38.64
CA ILE A 4 -5.78 -2.05 38.12
C ILE A 4 -6.68 -2.64 37.03
N ALA A 5 -7.99 -2.66 37.27
CA ALA A 5 -8.96 -3.09 36.26
C ALA A 5 -8.91 -2.22 34.99
N PHE A 6 -8.74 -0.90 35.14
CA PHE A 6 -8.60 0.02 34.01
C PHE A 6 -7.35 -0.26 33.15
N ILE A 7 -6.21 -0.54 33.79
CA ILE A 7 -4.97 -0.89 33.08
C ILE A 7 -5.13 -2.20 32.31
N ILE A 8 -5.76 -3.22 32.91
CA ILE A 8 -5.97 -4.52 32.25
C ILE A 8 -6.87 -4.37 31.03
N ILE A 9 -7.96 -3.61 31.15
CA ILE A 9 -8.86 -3.32 30.02
C ILE A 9 -8.13 -2.54 28.94
N MET A 10 -7.33 -1.53 29.31
CA MET A 10 -6.59 -0.72 28.34
C MET A 10 -5.50 -1.52 27.61
N SER A 11 -4.79 -2.40 28.31
CA SER A 11 -3.81 -3.31 27.69
C SER A 11 -4.48 -4.33 26.77
N PHE A 12 -5.66 -4.84 27.13
CA PHE A 12 -6.42 -5.74 26.27
C PHE A 12 -6.92 -5.05 25.00
N VAL A 13 -7.35 -3.79 25.11
CA VAL A 13 -7.72 -2.96 23.96
C VAL A 13 -6.51 -2.70 23.06
N LEU A 14 -5.34 -2.38 23.63
CA LEU A 14 -4.11 -2.18 22.86
C LEU A 14 -3.68 -3.45 22.11
N PHE A 15 -3.80 -4.61 22.75
CA PHE A 15 -3.50 -5.91 22.14
C PHE A 15 -4.48 -6.24 21.00
N ALA A 16 -5.79 -6.09 21.21
CA ALA A 16 -6.80 -6.36 20.18
C ALA A 16 -6.68 -5.44 18.95
N VAL A 17 -6.29 -4.17 19.15
CA VAL A 17 -6.03 -3.24 18.05
C VAL A 17 -4.79 -3.67 17.27
N SER A 18 -3.74 -4.19 17.93
CA SER A 18 -2.55 -4.69 17.24
C SER A 18 -2.83 -5.90 16.35
N ASP A 19 -3.64 -6.87 16.81
CA ASP A 19 -4.03 -8.03 16.00
C ASP A 19 -4.82 -7.64 14.75
N THR A 20 -5.70 -6.63 14.87
CA THR A 20 -6.49 -6.11 13.75
C THR A 20 -5.63 -5.38 12.71
N ILE A 21 -4.55 -4.72 13.15
CA ILE A 21 -3.59 -4.04 12.28
C ILE A 21 -2.70 -5.05 11.55
N LEU A 22 -2.30 -6.12 12.24
CA LEU A 22 -1.37 -7.13 11.71
C LEU A 22 -2.04 -8.09 10.71
N ALA A 23 -3.33 -8.44 10.90
CA ALA A 23 -4.03 -9.36 10.00
C ALA A 23 -4.40 -8.78 8.62
N LYS A 24 -4.30 -7.45 8.43
CA LYS A 24 -4.66 -6.74 7.20
C LYS A 24 -3.43 -6.33 6.38
N THR A 25 -2.45 -7.20 6.23
CA THR A 25 -1.13 -6.82 5.69
C THR A 25 -0.79 -7.44 4.34
N ASP A 26 -1.15 -8.70 4.08
CA ASP A 26 -0.90 -9.32 2.76
C ASP A 26 -2.09 -9.23 1.79
N THR A 27 -3.32 -9.03 2.29
CA THR A 27 -4.52 -8.87 1.45
C THR A 27 -4.51 -7.56 0.65
N ASP A 28 -3.71 -6.57 1.04
CA ASP A 28 -3.74 -5.22 0.44
C ASP A 28 -3.11 -5.19 -0.97
N TYR A 29 -2.01 -5.92 -1.22
CA TYR A 29 -1.31 -5.89 -2.53
C TYR A 29 -2.10 -6.60 -3.63
N ASP A 30 -2.50 -7.86 -3.40
CA ASP A 30 -3.26 -8.61 -4.40
C ASP A 30 -4.61 -7.95 -4.71
N THR A 31 -5.23 -7.35 -3.69
CA THR A 31 -6.46 -6.58 -3.88
C THR A 31 -6.17 -5.30 -4.67
N ALA A 32 -5.09 -4.58 -4.38
CA ALA A 32 -4.67 -3.42 -5.17
C ALA A 32 -4.41 -3.81 -6.63
N LEU A 33 -3.75 -4.95 -6.87
CA LEU A 33 -3.49 -5.47 -8.20
C LEU A 33 -4.78 -5.84 -8.94
N LYS A 34 -5.77 -6.44 -8.27
CA LYS A 34 -7.10 -6.69 -8.85
C LYS A 34 -7.81 -5.40 -9.26
N TYR A 35 -7.79 -4.38 -8.41
CA TYR A 35 -8.35 -3.06 -8.75
C TYR A 35 -7.61 -2.42 -9.92
N TYR A 36 -6.27 -2.49 -9.92
CA TYR A 36 -5.41 -1.99 -10.99
C TYR A 36 -5.74 -2.65 -12.33
N ASN A 37 -5.76 -3.99 -12.38
CA ASN A 37 -6.10 -4.77 -13.56
C ASN A 37 -7.55 -4.55 -14.03
N SER A 38 -8.44 -4.12 -13.13
CA SER A 38 -9.83 -3.76 -13.45
C SER A 38 -10.01 -2.30 -13.88
N GLY A 39 -8.91 -1.53 -14.05
CA GLY A 39 -8.95 -0.09 -14.38
C GLY A 39 -9.47 0.80 -13.25
N LYS A 40 -9.67 0.26 -12.04
CA LYS A 40 -10.12 0.99 -10.85
C LYS A 40 -8.94 1.64 -10.16
N TYR A 41 -8.33 2.58 -10.87
CA TYR A 41 -7.04 3.16 -10.52
C TYR A 41 -7.06 3.95 -9.21
N LYS A 42 -8.18 4.58 -8.82
CA LYS A 42 -8.27 5.33 -7.56
C LYS A 42 -8.16 4.40 -6.35
N GLU A 43 -8.87 3.29 -6.38
CA GLU A 43 -8.87 2.27 -5.35
C GLU A 43 -7.53 1.55 -5.29
N ALA A 44 -6.93 1.26 -6.45
CA ALA A 44 -5.60 0.69 -6.56
C ALA A 44 -4.55 1.60 -5.92
N VAL A 45 -4.52 2.90 -6.27
CA VAL A 45 -3.59 3.88 -5.68
C VAL A 45 -3.71 3.90 -4.17
N ARG A 46 -4.93 3.97 -3.63
CA ARG A 46 -5.15 3.99 -2.18
C ARG A 46 -4.57 2.75 -1.49
N LEU A 47 -4.80 1.57 -2.04
CA LEU A 47 -4.32 0.32 -1.44
C LEU A 47 -2.81 0.14 -1.59
N PHE A 48 -2.25 0.46 -2.77
CA PHE A 48 -0.80 0.43 -2.95
C PHE A 48 -0.10 1.45 -2.03
N GLN A 49 -0.68 2.64 -1.80
CA GLN A 49 -0.14 3.61 -0.85
C GLN A 49 -0.11 3.10 0.60
N GLU A 50 -1.11 2.32 1.02
CA GLU A 50 -1.07 1.65 2.33
C GLU A 50 -0.05 0.51 2.36
N TYR A 51 0.12 -0.19 1.24
CA TYR A 51 1.10 -1.26 1.09
C TYR A 51 2.55 -0.73 1.21
N ILE A 52 2.91 0.32 0.46
CA ILE A 52 4.29 0.85 0.46
C ILE A 52 4.72 1.41 1.82
N LYS A 53 3.78 1.82 2.69
CA LYS A 53 4.10 2.21 4.08
C LYS A 53 4.66 1.05 4.90
N LYS A 54 4.28 -0.19 4.55
CA LYS A 54 4.69 -1.42 5.23
C LYS A 54 5.89 -2.06 4.54
N LYS A 55 5.83 -2.15 3.21
CA LYS A 55 6.84 -2.77 2.34
C LYS A 55 7.12 -1.84 1.16
N PRO A 56 8.16 -0.99 1.25
CA PRO A 56 8.58 -0.16 0.13
C PRO A 56 9.17 -1.05 -0.97
N GLU A 57 8.42 -1.25 -2.06
CA GLU A 57 8.85 -2.10 -3.18
C GLU A 57 8.76 -1.35 -4.52
N PRO A 58 9.80 -1.40 -5.37
CA PRO A 58 9.82 -0.68 -6.66
C PRO A 58 8.58 -0.93 -7.53
N SER A 59 8.11 -2.18 -7.58
CA SER A 59 6.92 -2.59 -8.33
C SER A 59 5.65 -1.87 -7.89
N ALA A 60 5.44 -1.73 -6.58
CA ALA A 60 4.29 -1.03 -6.02
C ALA A 60 4.35 0.49 -6.31
N TYR A 61 5.53 1.11 -6.18
CA TYR A 61 5.73 2.52 -6.56
C TYR A 61 5.44 2.74 -8.05
N TYR A 62 5.94 1.85 -8.91
CA TYR A 62 5.68 1.93 -10.35
C TYR A 62 4.19 1.77 -10.68
N ARG A 63 3.50 0.79 -10.08
CA ARG A 63 2.05 0.58 -10.29
C ARG A 63 1.22 1.77 -9.78
N ILE A 64 1.61 2.45 -8.70
CA ILE A 64 1.00 3.73 -8.30
C ILE A 64 1.22 4.80 -9.37
N GLY A 65 2.46 4.94 -9.85
CA GLY A 65 2.80 5.89 -10.91
C GLY A 65 1.94 5.68 -12.16
N TYR A 66 1.80 4.43 -12.62
CA TYR A 66 0.98 4.10 -13.77
C TYR A 66 -0.51 4.38 -13.53
N ALA A 67 -1.05 3.96 -12.38
CA ALA A 67 -2.44 4.23 -12.03
C ALA A 67 -2.74 5.75 -11.95
N LEU A 68 -1.80 6.56 -11.46
CA LEU A 68 -1.92 8.02 -11.46
C LEU A 68 -1.83 8.62 -12.86
N TYR A 69 -0.99 8.06 -13.74
CA TYR A 69 -0.90 8.45 -15.14
C TYR A 69 -2.24 8.25 -15.85
N GLU A 70 -2.87 7.09 -15.66
CA GLU A 70 -4.20 6.77 -16.21
C GLU A 70 -5.29 7.72 -15.69
N LEU A 71 -5.15 8.17 -14.44
CA LEU A 71 -6.01 9.21 -13.83
C LEU A 71 -5.66 10.63 -14.28
N ARG A 72 -4.74 10.80 -15.23
CA ARG A 72 -4.23 12.10 -15.75
C ARG A 72 -3.52 12.96 -14.70
N LYS A 73 -3.03 12.35 -13.62
CA LYS A 73 -2.27 13.00 -12.55
C LYS A 73 -0.77 12.91 -12.82
N PHE A 74 -0.33 13.48 -13.95
CA PHE A 74 1.01 13.27 -14.49
C PHE A 74 2.15 13.71 -13.57
N SER A 75 1.99 14.82 -12.85
CA SER A 75 3.03 15.30 -11.92
C SER A 75 3.22 14.34 -10.75
N GLU A 76 2.14 13.81 -10.18
CA GLU A 76 2.21 12.82 -9.10
C GLU A 76 2.80 11.51 -9.63
N ALA A 77 2.34 11.05 -10.81
CA ALA A 77 2.82 9.84 -11.46
C ALA A 77 4.34 9.83 -11.65
N ASN A 78 4.89 10.93 -12.19
CA ASN A 78 6.33 11.09 -12.40
C ASN A 78 7.13 10.92 -11.11
N GLU A 79 6.61 11.43 -9.99
CA GLU A 79 7.30 11.33 -8.72
C GLU A 79 7.34 9.88 -8.20
N TYR A 80 6.22 9.15 -8.32
CA TYR A 80 6.19 7.72 -7.98
C TYR A 80 7.08 6.87 -8.89
N PHE A 81 7.15 7.19 -10.19
CA PHE A 81 8.08 6.50 -11.09
C PHE A 81 9.54 6.71 -10.67
N LYS A 82 9.95 7.94 -10.35
CA LYS A 82 11.30 8.20 -9.84
C LYS A 82 11.58 7.41 -8.57
N GLN A 83 10.63 7.34 -7.64
CA GLN A 83 10.80 6.58 -6.41
C GLN A 83 11.06 5.08 -6.69
N ALA A 84 10.39 4.48 -7.67
CA ALA A 84 10.66 3.09 -8.05
C ALA A 84 12.14 2.87 -8.45
N TYR A 85 12.68 3.74 -9.30
CA TYR A 85 14.08 3.67 -9.74
C TYR A 85 15.09 4.14 -8.68
N LEU A 86 14.66 4.91 -7.67
CA LEU A 86 15.50 5.25 -6.52
C LEU A 86 15.64 4.07 -5.56
N ILE A 87 14.58 3.25 -5.41
CA ILE A 87 14.62 2.06 -4.57
C ILE A 87 15.44 0.96 -5.24
N ASP A 88 15.23 0.74 -6.54
CA ASP A 88 16.04 -0.15 -7.35
C ASP A 88 16.40 0.51 -8.69
N PRO A 89 17.65 0.98 -8.87
CA PRO A 89 18.10 1.57 -10.13
C PRO A 89 18.05 0.63 -11.33
N ASN A 90 18.04 -0.69 -11.10
CA ASN A 90 17.91 -1.70 -12.16
C ASN A 90 16.48 -2.22 -12.29
N PHE A 91 15.51 -1.57 -11.63
CA PHE A 91 14.11 -1.97 -11.69
C PHE A 91 13.63 -2.00 -13.13
N SER A 92 13.19 -3.18 -13.57
CA SER A 92 12.52 -3.38 -14.85
C SER A 92 11.07 -3.71 -14.55
N PRO A 93 10.11 -2.82 -14.84
CA PRO A 93 8.70 -3.16 -14.67
C PRO A 93 8.36 -4.34 -15.57
N GLU A 94 7.80 -5.40 -14.98
CA GLU A 94 7.12 -6.43 -15.75
C GLU A 94 5.94 -5.76 -16.45
N LEU A 95 6.09 -5.55 -17.76
CA LEU A 95 4.99 -5.22 -18.64
C LEU A 95 4.11 -6.47 -18.66
N ASP A 96 3.10 -6.52 -17.78
CA ASP A 96 2.03 -7.50 -17.86
C ASP A 96 1.56 -7.50 -19.32
N SER A 97 1.90 -8.56 -20.07
CA SER A 97 1.65 -8.66 -21.50
C SER A 97 0.15 -8.53 -21.73
N LEU A 98 -0.26 -7.39 -22.29
CA LEU A 98 -1.65 -7.04 -22.63
C LEU A 98 -2.34 -8.14 -23.45
#